data_AF-A0A7C6IFT2-F1
#
_entry.id   AF-A0A7C6IFT2-F1
#
_cell.length_a   1.000
_cell.length_b   1.000
_cell.length_c   1.000
_cell.angle_alpha   90.00
_cell.angle_beta   90.00
_cell.angle_gamma   90.00
#
_symmetry.space_group_name_H-M   'P 1'
#
loop_
_entity.id
_entity.type
_entity.pdbx_description
1 polymer ?
#
loop_
_entity_poly.entity_id
_entity_poly.type
_entity_poly.pdbx_seq_one_letter_code
_entity_poly.pdbx_strand_id
1 'polypeptide(L)'
;MATTNQKLGTAGEELVAKHARCPGCKRTDKSFKLLPPNFKCADLVCDFCGYLAQVKSKRIKGELPDTITGTILGAAWGPQRERMEAGIYFSLYVVLVNEVGQASIYFLPRDLQTAEMFVPRKPLGPEARRAGWQGFMIDMDKAMADVVRISDGDVEEFVLRA
;
A
#
# COMPACT_ATOMS: atom_id res chain seq x y z
N MET A 1 -1.16 -4.55 -22.48
CA MET A 1 -0.20 -3.53 -21.99
C MET A 1 -0.61 -3.10 -20.60
N ALA A 2 0.32 -2.93 -19.66
CA ALA A 2 0.00 -2.46 -18.31
C ALA A 2 -0.42 -0.99 -18.33
N THR A 3 -1.49 -0.66 -17.59
CA THR A 3 -1.97 0.71 -17.41
C THR A 3 -0.98 1.53 -16.58
N THR A 4 -1.07 2.87 -16.65
CA THR A 4 -0.26 3.78 -15.82
C THR A 4 -0.37 3.47 -14.32
N ASN A 5 -1.57 3.12 -13.85
CA ASN A 5 -1.81 2.76 -12.45
C ASN A 5 -1.16 1.42 -12.09
N GLN A 6 -1.15 0.44 -13.00
CA GLN A 6 -0.45 -0.83 -12.78
C GLN A 6 1.06 -0.62 -12.70
N LYS A 7 1.63 0.19 -13.61
CA LYS A 7 3.05 0.54 -13.57
C LYS A 7 3.42 1.25 -12.25
N LEU A 8 2.59 2.19 -11.80
CA LEU A 8 2.78 2.90 -10.53
C LEU A 8 2.70 1.95 -9.32
N GLY A 9 1.76 0.99 -9.34
CA GLY A 9 1.64 -0.04 -8.32
C GLY A 9 2.92 -0.86 -8.21
N THR A 10 3.34 -1.48 -9.32
CA THR A 10 4.57 -2.29 -9.40
C THR A 10 5.82 -1.51 -8.95
N ALA A 11 5.98 -0.27 -9.43
CA ALA A 11 7.11 0.55 -9.05
C ALA A 11 7.13 0.88 -7.54
N GLY A 12 5.96 1.05 -6.92
CA GLY A 12 5.88 1.24 -5.47
C GLY A 12 6.20 -0.03 -4.68
N GLU A 13 5.72 -1.18 -5.14
CA GLU A 13 6.06 -2.49 -4.54
C GLU A 13 7.58 -2.74 -4.56
N GLU A 14 8.22 -2.49 -5.71
CA GLU A 14 9.67 -2.58 -5.87
C GLU A 14 10.42 -1.61 -4.95
N LEU A 15 9.93 -0.37 -4.84
CA LEU A 15 10.53 0.65 -3.98
C LEU A 15 10.51 0.22 -2.51
N VAL A 16 9.37 -0.27 -2.02
CA VAL A 16 9.26 -0.76 -0.64
C VAL A 16 10.14 -1.99 -0.44
N ALA A 17 10.14 -2.95 -1.36
CA ALA A 17 10.99 -4.14 -1.25
C ALA A 17 12.49 -3.81 -1.17
N LYS A 18 12.93 -2.80 -1.94
CA LYS A 18 14.33 -2.39 -2.03
C LYS A 18 14.78 -1.49 -0.89
N HIS A 19 13.87 -0.79 -0.22
CA HIS A 19 14.25 0.28 0.71
C HIS A 19 13.69 0.14 2.12
N ALA A 20 12.53 -0.49 2.32
CA ALA A 20 11.99 -0.68 3.66
C ALA A 20 12.67 -1.87 4.36
N ARG A 21 12.98 -1.71 5.65
CA ARG A 21 13.33 -2.83 6.52
C ARG A 21 12.08 -3.50 7.04
N CYS A 22 12.17 -4.80 7.32
CA CYS A 22 11.05 -5.54 7.88
C CYS A 22 10.81 -5.13 9.34
N PRO A 23 9.64 -4.56 9.69
CA PRO A 23 9.35 -4.14 11.07
C PRO A 23 9.09 -5.34 12.00
N GLY A 24 8.76 -6.51 11.44
CA GLY A 24 8.53 -7.74 12.20
C GLY A 24 9.80 -8.31 12.82
N CYS A 25 10.86 -8.49 12.02
CA CYS A 25 12.14 -9.04 12.50
C CYS A 25 13.19 -7.99 12.83
N LYS A 26 13.01 -6.74 12.37
CA LYS A 26 13.91 -5.61 12.62
C LYS A 26 15.37 -5.85 12.17
N ARG A 27 15.60 -6.81 11.26
CA ARG A 27 16.91 -7.02 10.67
C ARG A 27 17.36 -5.74 9.96
N THR A 28 18.64 -5.42 10.10
CA THR A 28 19.30 -4.34 9.38
C THR A 28 19.32 -4.62 7.87
N ASP A 29 19.43 -5.90 7.50
CA ASP A 29 19.36 -6.35 6.12
C ASP A 29 17.93 -6.26 5.58
N LYS A 30 17.81 -5.77 4.35
CA LYS A 30 16.53 -5.70 3.64
C LYS A 30 16.13 -7.09 3.15
N SER A 31 14.97 -7.54 3.64
CA SER A 31 14.50 -8.93 3.49
C SER A 31 13.15 -9.05 2.77
N PHE A 32 12.56 -7.92 2.34
CA PHE A 32 11.31 -7.96 1.59
C PHE A 32 11.53 -8.51 0.18
N LYS A 33 10.63 -9.42 -0.22
CA LYS A 33 10.49 -9.97 -1.57
C LYS A 33 9.09 -9.71 -2.08
N LEU A 34 8.98 -9.49 -3.39
CA LEU A 34 7.69 -9.36 -4.07
C LEU A 34 6.96 -10.71 -4.06
N LEU A 35 5.67 -10.69 -3.72
CA LEU A 35 4.79 -11.83 -3.91
C LEU A 35 4.37 -11.96 -5.39
N PRO A 36 3.94 -13.15 -5.83
CA PRO A 36 3.43 -13.33 -7.18
C PRO A 36 2.24 -12.41 -7.49
N PRO A 37 2.07 -11.98 -8.75
CA PRO A 37 0.91 -11.19 -9.15
C PRO A 37 -0.42 -11.85 -8.78
N ASN A 38 -1.39 -11.05 -8.35
CA ASN A 38 -2.71 -11.50 -7.87
C ASN A 38 -2.70 -12.25 -6.53
N PHE A 39 -1.59 -12.26 -5.78
CA PHE A 39 -1.62 -12.66 -4.38
C PHE A 39 -2.63 -11.78 -3.63
N LYS A 40 -3.53 -12.42 -2.86
CA LYS A 40 -4.66 -11.71 -2.26
C LYS A 40 -4.21 -10.90 -1.05
N CYS A 41 -4.45 -9.59 -1.12
CA CYS A 41 -4.33 -8.62 -0.02
C CYS A 41 -2.91 -8.36 0.53
N ALA A 42 -1.88 -8.99 -0.01
CA ALA A 42 -0.48 -8.72 0.33
C ALA A 42 0.37 -8.70 -0.94
N ASP A 43 1.39 -7.86 -0.93
CA ASP A 43 2.27 -7.61 -2.07
C ASP A 43 3.73 -7.98 -1.74
N LEU A 44 4.10 -7.98 -0.46
CA LEU A 44 5.44 -8.30 0.02
C LEU A 44 5.44 -9.38 1.08
N VAL A 45 6.53 -10.17 1.11
CA VAL A 45 6.87 -11.09 2.19
C VAL A 45 8.32 -10.87 2.64
N CYS A 46 8.57 -10.85 3.94
CA CYS A 46 9.91 -10.95 4.49
C CYS A 46 10.40 -12.39 4.38
N ASP A 47 11.46 -12.64 3.62
CA ASP A 47 12.02 -13.98 3.41
C ASP A 47 12.68 -14.59 4.66
N PHE A 48 12.88 -13.79 5.71
CA PHE A 48 13.43 -14.25 6.98
C PHE A 48 12.34 -14.67 7.99
N CYS A 49 11.35 -13.81 8.25
CA CYS A 49 10.35 -14.06 9.30
C CYS A 49 8.92 -14.25 8.81
N GLY A 50 8.69 -14.29 7.49
CA GLY A 50 7.37 -14.48 6.89
C GLY A 50 6.40 -13.30 7.06
N TYR A 51 6.89 -12.13 7.47
CA TYR A 51 6.05 -10.95 7.65
C TYR A 51 5.45 -10.50 6.31
N LEU A 52 4.12 -10.36 6.26
CA LEU A 52 3.37 -9.96 5.08
C LEU A 52 2.97 -8.49 5.16
N ALA A 53 3.07 -7.80 4.02
CA ALA A 53 2.66 -6.41 3.91
C ALA A 53 1.94 -6.13 2.59
N GLN A 54 1.06 -5.13 2.62
CA GLN A 54 0.38 -4.58 1.46
C GLN A 54 1.03 -3.26 1.07
N VAL A 55 1.14 -2.98 -0.22
CA VAL A 55 1.65 -1.72 -0.77
C VAL A 55 0.55 -1.05 -1.59
N LYS A 56 0.39 0.26 -1.43
CA LYS A 56 -0.47 1.09 -2.27
C LYS A 56 0.29 2.32 -2.74
N SER A 57 0.14 2.65 -4.01
CA SER A 57 0.84 3.78 -4.61
C SER A 57 -0.15 4.82 -5.11
N LYS A 58 0.13 6.11 -4.90
CA LYS A 58 -0.74 7.21 -5.31
C LYS A 58 0.10 8.39 -5.80
N ARG A 59 -0.31 8.99 -6.91
CA ARG A 59 0.22 10.28 -7.33
C ARG A 59 -0.47 11.41 -6.57
N ILE A 60 0.31 12.40 -6.15
CA ILE A 60 -0.17 13.61 -5.48
C ILE A 60 0.31 14.86 -6.22
N LYS A 61 -0.31 16.00 -5.92
CA LYS A 61 0.14 17.32 -6.34
C LYS A 61 0.85 18.01 -5.18
N GLY A 62 1.86 18.83 -5.48
CA GLY A 62 2.63 19.55 -4.48
C GLY A 62 3.66 18.68 -3.74
N GLU A 63 4.06 19.14 -2.56
CA GLU A 63 5.10 18.53 -1.75
C GLU A 63 4.64 17.20 -1.13
N LEU A 64 5.61 16.32 -0.87
CA LEU A 64 5.37 15.10 -0.13
C LEU A 64 5.09 15.49 1.34
N PRO A 65 3.96 15.08 1.95
CA PRO A 65 3.63 15.44 3.33
C PRO A 65 4.33 14.52 4.34
N ASP A 66 4.45 14.88 5.61
CA ASP A 66 5.03 13.97 6.62
C ASP A 66 4.06 12.85 7.05
N THR A 67 2.76 13.14 6.98
CA THR A 67 1.66 12.21 7.26
C THR A 67 0.69 12.14 6.09
N ILE A 68 -0.09 11.06 6.00
CA ILE A 68 -1.11 10.89 4.95
C ILE A 68 -2.50 11.10 5.51
N THR A 69 -3.28 11.95 4.84
CA THR A 69 -4.71 12.15 5.09
C THR A 69 -5.57 11.80 3.87
N GLY A 70 -6.88 11.67 4.09
CA GLY A 70 -7.87 11.39 3.06
C GLY A 70 -7.83 9.95 2.55
N THR A 71 -8.15 9.74 1.26
CA THR A 71 -8.41 8.38 0.74
C THR A 71 -7.39 7.86 -0.27
N ILE A 72 -7.13 6.55 -0.21
CA ILE A 72 -6.30 5.79 -1.14
C ILE A 72 -7.15 4.71 -1.79
N LEU A 73 -6.91 4.44 -3.07
CA LEU A 73 -7.64 3.41 -3.79
C LEU A 73 -7.20 2.01 -3.34
N GLY A 74 -8.14 1.17 -2.93
CA GLY A 74 -7.94 -0.25 -2.66
C GLY A 74 -8.14 -1.14 -3.90
N ALA A 75 -7.93 -2.45 -3.72
CA ALA A 75 -8.12 -3.45 -4.77
C ALA A 75 -9.55 -4.03 -4.73
N ALA A 76 -9.71 -5.35 -4.69
CA ALA A 76 -11.01 -6.01 -4.63
C ALA A 76 -11.55 -6.03 -3.19
N TRP A 77 -12.82 -5.66 -3.02
CA TRP A 77 -13.45 -5.59 -1.71
C TRP A 77 -13.65 -6.97 -1.06
N GLY A 78 -14.14 -7.97 -1.81
CA GLY A 78 -14.46 -9.29 -1.26
C GLY A 78 -13.30 -9.93 -0.47
N PRO A 79 -12.11 -10.12 -1.08
CA PRO A 79 -10.95 -10.66 -0.38
C PRO A 79 -10.49 -9.80 0.82
N GLN A 80 -10.60 -8.48 0.72
CA GLN A 80 -10.24 -7.59 1.84
C GLN A 80 -11.21 -7.79 3.01
N ARG A 81 -12.52 -7.81 2.73
CA ARG A 81 -13.57 -8.04 3.73
C ARG A 81 -13.41 -9.38 4.43
N GLU A 82 -13.23 -10.47 3.67
CA GLU A 82 -13.03 -11.82 4.22
C GLU A 82 -11.85 -11.88 5.20
N ARG A 83 -10.76 -11.17 4.91
CA ARG A 83 -9.60 -11.09 5.82
C ARG A 83 -9.92 -10.31 7.08
N MET A 84 -10.57 -9.16 6.97
CA MET A 84 -10.94 -8.34 8.13
C MET A 84 -11.97 -9.04 9.03
N GLU A 85 -12.94 -9.75 8.46
CA GLU A 85 -13.91 -10.58 9.19
C GLU A 85 -13.22 -11.71 9.97
N ALA A 86 -12.08 -12.20 9.46
CA ALA A 86 -11.22 -13.16 10.16
C ALA A 86 -10.21 -12.49 11.13
N GLY A 87 -10.26 -11.18 11.32
CA GLY A 87 -9.32 -10.42 12.17
C GLY A 87 -7.91 -10.29 11.57
N ILE A 88 -7.74 -10.56 10.27
CA ILE A 88 -6.45 -10.56 9.58
C ILE A 88 -6.24 -9.20 8.89
N TYR A 89 -5.26 -8.46 9.40
CA TYR A 89 -4.77 -7.21 8.79
C TYR A 89 -3.31 -7.37 8.40
N PHE A 90 -2.97 -6.91 7.20
CA PHE A 90 -1.58 -6.79 6.75
C PHE A 90 -1.14 -5.35 6.92
N SER A 91 0.09 -5.15 7.37
CA SER A 91 0.60 -3.79 7.53
C SER A 91 0.68 -3.10 6.16
N LEU A 92 0.32 -1.83 6.15
CA LEU A 92 0.12 -1.06 4.93
C LEU A 92 1.34 -0.16 4.73
N TYR A 93 1.97 -0.29 3.59
CA TYR A 93 2.90 0.69 3.05
C TYR A 93 2.18 1.54 2.00
N VAL A 94 2.40 2.84 2.05
CA VAL A 94 1.93 3.75 1.03
C VAL A 94 3.12 4.41 0.36
N VAL A 95 3.12 4.46 -0.96
CA VAL A 95 4.10 5.21 -1.75
C VAL A 95 3.40 6.40 -2.39
N LEU A 96 3.72 7.60 -1.93
CA LEU A 96 3.26 8.82 -2.59
C LEU A 96 4.31 9.28 -3.59
N VAL A 97 3.87 9.69 -4.77
CA VAL A 97 4.74 10.21 -5.84
C VAL A 97 4.22 11.57 -6.28
N ASN A 98 5.03 12.61 -6.23
CA ASN A 98 4.63 13.95 -6.66
C ASN A 98 4.77 14.13 -8.18
N GLU A 99 4.45 15.33 -8.67
CA GLU A 99 4.41 15.66 -10.10
C GLU A 99 5.81 15.65 -10.76
N VAL A 100 6.87 15.92 -9.99
CA VAL A 100 8.27 15.86 -10.46
C VAL A 100 8.89 14.46 -10.33
N GLY A 101 8.10 13.49 -9.84
CA GLY A 101 8.52 12.10 -9.69
C GLY A 101 9.24 11.77 -8.39
N GLN A 102 9.40 12.72 -7.46
CA GLN A 102 9.89 12.38 -6.12
C GLN A 102 8.87 11.51 -5.41
N ALA A 103 9.36 10.56 -4.61
CA ALA A 103 8.55 9.61 -3.88
C ALA A 103 8.98 9.48 -2.42
N SER A 104 8.01 9.17 -1.56
CA SER A 104 8.24 8.81 -0.16
C SER A 104 7.43 7.57 0.20
N ILE A 105 8.00 6.76 1.10
CA ILE A 105 7.36 5.57 1.65
C ILE A 105 6.81 5.93 3.03
N TYR A 106 5.56 5.54 3.27
CA TYR A 106 4.86 5.71 4.53
C TYR A 106 4.41 4.36 5.05
N PHE A 107 4.24 4.25 6.35
CA PHE A 107 3.95 2.98 7.00
C PHE A 107 2.83 3.12 8.03
N LEU A 108 1.89 2.17 7.99
CA LEU A 108 0.87 1.96 9.00
C LEU A 108 0.90 0.50 9.47
N PRO A 109 1.30 0.23 10.72
CA PRO A 109 1.22 -1.09 11.33
C PRO A 109 -0.20 -1.66 11.25
N ARG A 110 -0.32 -2.98 11.04
CA ARG A 110 -1.61 -3.68 11.03
C ARG A 110 -2.44 -3.45 12.29
N ASP A 111 -1.79 -3.31 13.44
CA ASP A 111 -2.45 -3.19 14.75
C ASP A 111 -3.06 -1.79 14.97
N LEU A 112 -2.74 -0.82 14.10
CA LEU A 112 -3.28 0.54 14.11
C LEU A 112 -4.30 0.79 13.00
N GLN A 113 -4.64 -0.26 12.24
CA GLN A 113 -5.70 -0.20 11.23
C GLN A 113 -7.05 -0.49 11.89
N THR A 114 -8.09 0.21 11.43
CA THR A 114 -9.47 -0.04 11.85
C THR A 114 -10.30 -0.56 10.68
N ALA A 115 -11.40 -1.27 10.95
CA ALA A 115 -12.28 -1.77 9.90
C ALA A 115 -12.92 -0.61 9.11
N GLU A 116 -13.20 0.50 9.81
CA GLU A 116 -13.83 1.71 9.28
C GLU A 116 -12.98 2.44 8.24
N MET A 117 -11.66 2.20 8.24
CA MET A 117 -10.77 2.67 7.18
C MET A 117 -11.16 2.07 5.81
N PHE A 118 -11.68 0.85 5.77
CA PHE A 118 -11.89 0.13 4.53
C PHE A 118 -13.32 0.30 4.02
N VAL A 119 -13.51 1.29 3.16
CA VAL A 119 -14.84 1.73 2.70
C VAL A 119 -15.19 1.09 1.35
N PRO A 120 -16.18 0.18 1.28
CA PRO A 120 -16.58 -0.44 0.01
C PRO A 120 -17.12 0.61 -0.97
N ARG A 121 -16.73 0.47 -2.24
CA ARG A 121 -17.29 1.28 -3.35
C ARG A 121 -18.54 0.62 -3.91
N LYS A 122 -19.32 1.37 -4.68
CA LYS A 122 -20.39 0.79 -5.51
C LYS A 122 -19.79 -0.23 -6.50
N PRO A 123 -20.37 -1.43 -6.66
CA PRO A 123 -19.97 -2.36 -7.70
C PRO A 123 -20.05 -1.72 -9.09
N LEU A 124 -19.18 -2.14 -10.01
CA LEU A 124 -19.21 -1.67 -11.38
C LEU A 124 -20.52 -2.08 -12.05
N GLY A 125 -21.07 -1.16 -12.86
CA GLY A 125 -22.33 -1.37 -13.58
C GLY A 125 -22.25 -2.49 -14.65
N PRO A 126 -23.41 -2.90 -15.21
CA PRO A 126 -23.51 -4.03 -16.12
C PRO A 126 -22.70 -3.85 -17.42
N GLU A 127 -22.54 -2.60 -17.89
CA GLU A 127 -21.79 -2.29 -19.12
C GLU A 127 -20.26 -2.24 -18.91
N ALA A 128 -19.79 -2.36 -17.66
CA ALA A 128 -18.36 -2.32 -17.38
C ALA A 128 -17.69 -3.63 -17.80
N ARG A 129 -16.45 -3.55 -18.29
CA ARG A 129 -15.63 -4.73 -18.62
C ARG A 129 -15.56 -5.77 -17.49
N ARG A 130 -15.65 -5.33 -16.23
CA ARG A 130 -15.70 -6.17 -15.03
C ARG A 130 -17.00 -5.93 -14.28
N ALA A 131 -18.14 -6.11 -14.94
CA ALA A 131 -19.47 -5.95 -14.35
C ALA A 131 -19.57 -6.66 -12.99
N GLY A 132 -20.16 -5.99 -12.01
CA GLY A 132 -20.28 -6.49 -10.64
C GLY A 132 -18.98 -6.49 -9.81
N TRP A 133 -17.81 -6.23 -10.39
CA TRP A 133 -16.58 -6.09 -9.60
C TRP A 133 -16.71 -4.94 -8.62
N GLN A 134 -16.37 -5.18 -7.37
CA GLN A 134 -16.42 -4.19 -6.30
C GLN A 134 -15.02 -3.93 -5.77
N GLY A 135 -14.63 -2.66 -5.80
CA GLY A 135 -13.43 -2.18 -5.10
C GLY A 135 -13.75 -1.49 -3.78
N PHE A 136 -12.73 -0.95 -3.13
CA PHE A 136 -12.86 -0.18 -1.89
C PHE A 136 -11.91 1.03 -1.89
N MET A 137 -12.12 1.94 -0.95
CA MET A 137 -11.19 3.01 -0.58
C MET A 137 -10.62 2.71 0.80
N ILE A 138 -9.39 3.14 1.04
CA ILE A 138 -8.77 3.17 2.36
C ILE A 138 -8.82 4.62 2.82
N ASP A 139 -9.56 4.89 3.89
CA ASP A 139 -9.74 6.18 4.54
C ASP A 139 -8.70 6.31 5.65
N MET A 140 -7.63 7.06 5.35
CA MET A 140 -6.46 7.17 6.21
C MET A 140 -6.76 7.94 7.50
N ASP A 141 -7.79 8.79 7.49
CA ASP A 141 -8.20 9.61 8.64
C ASP A 141 -8.92 8.78 9.73
N LYS A 142 -9.20 7.50 9.45
CA LYS A 142 -9.84 6.55 10.38
C LYS A 142 -8.89 5.54 10.99
N ALA A 143 -7.58 5.67 10.73
CA ALA A 143 -6.57 4.88 11.42
C ALA A 143 -6.53 5.27 12.91
N MET A 144 -6.02 4.36 13.76
CA MET A 144 -5.81 4.67 15.18
C MET A 144 -4.62 5.60 15.42
N ALA A 145 -3.79 5.81 14.40
CA ALA A 145 -2.61 6.68 14.45
C ALA A 145 -2.28 7.21 13.06
N ASP A 146 -1.47 8.26 13.02
CA ASP A 146 -0.97 8.83 11.78
C ASP A 146 -0.14 7.82 10.99
N VAL A 147 -0.32 7.86 9.66
CA VAL A 147 0.50 7.10 8.73
C VAL A 147 1.75 7.90 8.43
N VAL A 148 2.86 7.51 9.06
CA VAL A 148 4.09 8.29 9.11
C VAL A 148 5.05 7.93 7.97
N ARG A 149 5.78 8.93 7.48
CA ARG A 149 6.89 8.75 6.56
C ARG A 149 8.01 7.93 7.22
N ILE A 150 8.57 6.97 6.47
CA ILE A 150 9.75 6.22 6.91
C ILE A 150 10.99 7.08 6.70
N SER A 151 11.77 7.27 7.77
CA SER A 151 13.08 7.94 7.77
C SER A 151 14.13 7.04 8.41
N ASP A 152 14.45 5.90 7.79
CA ASP A 152 15.36 4.90 8.38
C ASP A 152 16.85 5.16 8.02
N GLY A 153 17.31 6.42 8.15
CA GLY A 153 18.72 6.85 8.02
C GLY A 153 19.40 6.69 6.65
N ASP A 154 18.94 5.76 5.81
CA ASP A 154 19.52 5.35 4.53
C ASP A 154 18.68 5.80 3.31
N VAL A 155 17.73 6.70 3.52
CA VAL A 155 16.72 7.10 2.53
C VAL A 155 16.80 8.61 2.34
N GLU A 156 17.57 9.04 1.33
CA GLU A 156 17.75 10.48 1.08
C GLU A 156 16.74 11.05 0.08
N GLU A 157 16.36 10.34 -0.99
CA GLU A 157 15.26 10.73 -1.88
C GLU A 157 14.97 9.61 -2.89
N PHE A 158 13.70 9.28 -3.14
CA PHE A 158 13.33 8.36 -4.22
C PHE A 158 12.83 9.14 -5.42
N VAL A 159 13.36 8.87 -6.62
CA VAL A 159 12.82 9.45 -7.86
C VAL A 159 12.25 8.34 -8.72
N LEU A 160 10.92 8.26 -8.78
CA LEU A 160 10.18 7.41 -9.70
C LEU A 160 9.90 8.20 -10.99
N ARG A 161 10.80 8.07 -11.95
CA ARG A 161 10.55 8.51 -13.33
C ARG A 161 9.71 7.43 -14.02
N ALA A 162 8.45 7.76 -14.32
CA ALA A 162 7.59 6.90 -15.16
C ALA A 162 7.78 7.23 -16.63
#